data_AF-A0A944BNR4-F1
#
_entry.id   AF-A0A944BNR4-F1
#
_cell.length_a   1.000
_cell.length_b   1.000
_cell.length_c   1.000
_cell.angle_alpha   90.00
_cell.angle_beta   90.00
_cell.angle_gamma   90.00
#
_symmetry.space_group_name_H-M   'P 1'
#
loop_
_entity.id
_entity.type
_entity.pdbx_description
1 polymer ?
#
loop_
_entity_poly.entity_id
_entity_poly.type
_entity_poly.pdbx_seq_one_letter_code
_entity_poly.pdbx_strand_id
1 'polypeptide(L)'
;KFTEAWKKLSDFFATDYSFEARALTNSVPRLFAEGILVVTCKYMTDIKRINGKNIQNRLVYLMKQIEGEEVNVLPIFHDDFQDAIQSFKKKEQPKVDSIHIDFGQKQNLNASTDFFNDLMKGE
;
A
#
# COMPACT_ATOMS: atom_id res chain seq x y z
N LYS A 1 14.01 -7.91 3.81
CA LYS A 1 13.85 -6.87 4.86
C LYS A 1 12.47 -7.03 5.50
N PHE A 2 11.39 -6.64 4.81
CA PHE A 2 10.01 -6.71 5.33
C PHE A 2 9.53 -8.05 5.89
N THR A 3 9.97 -9.20 5.37
CA THR A 3 9.52 -10.53 5.82
C THR A 3 9.85 -10.82 7.29
N GLU A 4 10.97 -10.31 7.81
CA GLU A 4 11.35 -10.54 9.21
C GLU A 4 10.61 -9.60 10.16
N ALA A 5 10.47 -8.33 9.81
CA ALA A 5 9.68 -7.39 10.60
C ALA A 5 8.19 -7.75 10.61
N TRP A 6 7.66 -8.34 9.53
CA TRP A 6 6.27 -8.78 9.45
C TRP A 6 5.90 -9.73 10.60
N LYS A 7 6.84 -10.54 11.06
CA LYS A 7 6.62 -11.44 12.20
C LYS A 7 6.30 -10.69 13.48
N LYS A 8 6.78 -9.46 13.65
CA LYS A 8 6.53 -8.60 14.82
C LYS A 8 5.12 -8.01 14.85
N LEU A 9 4.33 -8.16 13.77
CA LEU A 9 2.93 -7.71 13.76
C LEU A 9 2.08 -8.44 14.82
N SER A 10 2.46 -9.67 15.20
CA SER A 10 1.79 -10.42 16.27
C SER A 10 1.79 -9.69 17.61
N ASP A 11 2.80 -8.85 17.86
CA ASP A 11 2.95 -8.12 19.12
C ASP A 11 1.82 -7.10 19.31
N PHE A 12 1.15 -6.70 18.22
CA PHE A 12 0.05 -5.74 18.21
C PHE A 12 -1.33 -6.39 18.33
N PHE A 13 -1.43 -7.73 18.37
CA PHE A 13 -2.72 -8.43 18.35
C PHE A 13 -3.58 -8.22 19.61
N ALA A 14 -2.96 -7.78 20.71
CA ALA A 14 -3.63 -7.45 21.96
C ALA A 14 -3.79 -5.92 22.18
N THR A 15 -3.57 -5.12 21.13
CA THR A 15 -3.63 -3.65 21.20
C THR A 15 -4.79 -3.11 20.36
N ASP A 16 -5.00 -1.78 20.41
CA ASP A 16 -5.99 -1.10 19.57
C ASP A 16 -5.70 -1.21 18.06
N TYR A 17 -4.48 -1.62 17.68
CA TYR A 17 -4.05 -1.84 16.29
C TYR A 17 -4.25 -3.28 15.81
N SER A 18 -4.93 -4.12 16.61
CA SER A 18 -5.06 -5.55 16.35
C SER A 18 -5.73 -5.87 15.01
N PHE A 19 -6.70 -5.07 14.57
CA PHE A 19 -7.39 -5.27 13.29
C PHE A 19 -6.45 -5.09 12.09
N GLU A 20 -5.71 -3.99 12.07
CA GLU A 20 -4.76 -3.66 11.01
C GLU A 20 -3.58 -4.62 11.02
N ALA A 21 -3.05 -4.95 12.20
CA ALA A 21 -1.93 -5.88 12.33
C ALA A 21 -2.28 -7.27 11.81
N ARG A 22 -3.49 -7.77 12.08
CA ARG A 22 -3.97 -9.05 11.55
C ARG A 22 -4.15 -9.02 10.02
N ALA A 23 -4.74 -7.94 9.49
CA ALA A 23 -4.90 -7.77 8.05
C ALA A 23 -3.55 -7.68 7.31
N LEU A 24 -2.57 -6.97 7.89
CA LEU A 24 -1.20 -6.94 7.38
C LEU A 24 -0.53 -8.30 7.47
N THR A 25 -0.72 -9.07 8.55
CA THR A 25 -0.17 -10.43 8.70
C THR A 25 -0.68 -11.37 7.59
N ASN A 26 -1.93 -11.21 7.17
CA ASN A 26 -2.52 -11.94 6.04
C ASN A 26 -2.09 -11.40 4.66
N SER A 27 -1.31 -10.31 4.63
CA SER A 27 -0.83 -9.66 3.41
C SER A 27 0.64 -10.02 3.15
N VAL A 28 1.04 -9.93 1.89
CA VAL A 28 2.40 -10.21 1.43
C VAL A 28 3.02 -8.91 0.90
N PRO A 29 4.14 -8.44 1.48
CA PRO A 29 4.93 -7.35 0.91
C PRO A 29 5.44 -7.71 -0.50
N ARG A 30 5.25 -6.82 -1.48
CA ARG A 30 5.62 -7.07 -2.89
C ARG A 30 6.71 -6.14 -3.40
N LEU A 31 6.49 -4.85 -3.32
CA LEU A 31 7.33 -3.83 -3.91
C LEU A 31 7.48 -2.68 -2.92
N PHE A 32 8.69 -2.16 -2.81
CA PHE A 32 8.97 -0.96 -2.04
C PHE A 32 9.66 0.05 -2.95
N ALA A 33 9.06 1.22 -3.09
CA ALA A 33 9.60 2.32 -3.86
C ALA A 33 9.12 3.63 -3.26
N GLU A 34 10.02 4.62 -3.15
CA GLU A 34 9.65 6.00 -2.79
C GLU A 34 8.82 6.14 -1.50
N GLY A 35 9.16 5.33 -0.48
CA GLY A 35 8.47 5.35 0.81
C GLY A 35 7.09 4.68 0.82
N ILE A 36 6.72 4.01 -0.28
CA ILE A 36 5.47 3.25 -0.41
C ILE A 36 5.79 1.76 -0.49
N LEU A 37 5.18 0.99 0.40
CA LEU A 37 5.19 -0.46 0.40
C LEU A 37 3.88 -0.99 -0.18
N VAL A 38 3.96 -1.61 -1.34
CA VAL A 38 2.84 -2.36 -1.91
C VAL A 38 2.71 -3.69 -1.18
N VAL A 39 1.53 -3.92 -0.60
CA VAL A 39 1.18 -5.20 0.04
C VAL A 39 -0.01 -5.82 -0.69
N THR A 40 0.03 -7.13 -0.88
CA THR A 40 -1.07 -7.86 -1.53
C THR A 40 -1.73 -8.85 -0.59
N CYS A 41 -3.05 -8.93 -0.61
CA CYS A 41 -3.80 -9.93 0.14
C CYS A 41 -4.82 -10.65 -0.75
N LYS A 42 -5.01 -11.95 -0.51
CA LYS A 42 -6.03 -12.76 -1.19
C LYS A 42 -7.43 -12.59 -0.58
N TYR A 43 -7.52 -11.98 0.60
CA TYR A 43 -8.79 -11.76 1.29
C TYR A 43 -9.23 -10.32 1.10
N MET A 44 -10.28 -10.11 0.29
CA MET A 44 -10.83 -8.78 0.04
C MET A 44 -11.31 -8.09 1.33
N THR A 45 -11.77 -8.88 2.31
CA THR A 45 -12.13 -8.40 3.64
C THR A 45 -10.95 -7.76 4.37
N ASP A 46 -9.75 -8.32 4.26
CA ASP A 46 -8.55 -7.76 4.88
C ASP A 46 -8.07 -6.51 4.13
N ILE A 47 -8.12 -6.50 2.78
CA ILE A 47 -7.84 -5.28 2.00
C ILE A 47 -8.76 -4.14 2.42
N LYS A 48 -10.07 -4.38 2.50
CA LYS A 48 -11.04 -3.35 2.91
C LYS A 48 -10.79 -2.79 4.31
N ARG A 49 -10.20 -3.58 5.22
CA ARG A 49 -9.86 -3.13 6.58
C ARG A 49 -8.70 -2.13 6.59
N ILE A 50 -7.76 -2.26 5.65
CA ILE A 50 -6.52 -1.46 5.64
C ILE A 50 -6.47 -0.46 4.48
N ASN A 51 -7.41 -0.49 3.54
CA ASN A 51 -7.48 0.42 2.40
C ASN A 51 -8.26 1.72 2.69
N GLY A 52 -8.33 2.13 3.96
CA GLY A 52 -9.04 3.33 4.39
C GLY A 52 -8.09 4.51 4.60
N LYS A 53 -8.50 5.71 4.18
CA LYS A 53 -7.69 6.94 4.35
C LYS A 53 -7.34 7.22 5.81
N ASN A 54 -8.31 7.04 6.70
CA ASN A 54 -8.15 7.16 8.15
C ASN A 54 -7.29 6.06 8.79
N ILE A 55 -7.09 4.93 8.10
CA ILE A 55 -6.32 3.79 8.60
C ILE A 55 -4.82 3.96 8.29
N GLN A 56 -4.46 4.77 7.30
CA GLN A 56 -3.08 4.93 6.87
C GLN A 56 -2.14 5.38 7.99
N ASN A 57 -2.55 6.32 8.84
CA ASN A 57 -1.74 6.75 9.99
C ASN A 57 -1.43 5.60 10.94
N ARG A 58 -2.38 4.66 11.11
CA ARG A 58 -2.19 3.46 11.92
C ARG A 58 -1.23 2.48 11.25
N LEU A 59 -1.30 2.34 9.92
CA LEU A 59 -0.36 1.51 9.15
C LEU A 59 1.06 2.08 9.19
N VAL A 60 1.23 3.39 8.99
CA VAL A 60 2.52 4.06 9.09
C VAL A 60 3.11 3.90 10.50
N TYR A 61 2.27 4.05 11.53
CA TYR A 61 2.70 3.78 12.90
C TYR A 61 3.18 2.34 13.08
N LEU A 62 2.40 1.34 12.64
CA LEU A 62 2.80 -0.06 12.71
C LEU A 62 4.13 -0.31 11.98
N MET A 63 4.27 0.23 10.77
CA MET A 63 5.50 0.13 9.97
C MET A 63 6.70 0.73 10.71
N LYS A 64 6.54 1.91 11.32
CA LYS A 64 7.59 2.54 12.14
C LYS A 64 7.99 1.65 13.32
N GLN A 65 7.03 0.97 13.96
CA GLN A 65 7.34 0.07 15.08
C GLN A 65 8.07 -1.20 14.63
N ILE A 66 7.70 -1.80 13.49
CA ILE A 66 8.26 -3.10 13.09
C ILE A 66 9.56 -2.98 12.27
N GLU A 67 9.68 -1.94 11.44
CA GLU A 67 10.78 -1.68 10.50
C GLU A 67 11.66 -0.47 10.88
N GLY A 68 11.22 0.37 11.83
CA GLY A 68 11.96 1.57 12.25
C GLY A 68 11.79 2.79 11.33
N GLU A 69 11.03 2.67 10.24
CA GLU A 69 10.83 3.70 9.23
C GLU A 69 9.34 3.99 9.00
N GLU A 70 9.01 5.26 8.77
CA GLU A 70 7.66 5.68 8.38
C GLU A 70 7.44 5.32 6.91
N VAL A 71 6.65 4.28 6.68
CA VAL A 71 6.39 3.75 5.34
C VAL A 71 4.89 3.76 5.08
N ASN A 72 4.49 4.37 3.98
CA ASN A 72 3.14 4.29 3.47
C ASN A 72 2.84 2.88 3.00
N VAL A 73 1.69 2.34 3.36
CA VAL A 73 1.24 1.03 2.87
C VAL A 73 0.21 1.26 1.77
N LEU A 74 0.38 0.58 0.63
CA LEU A 74 -0.60 0.51 -0.44
C LEU A 74 -1.16 -0.91 -0.53
N PRO A 75 -2.36 -1.17 0.00
CA PRO A 75 -3.00 -2.48 -0.08
C PRO A 75 -3.60 -2.70 -1.46
N ILE A 76 -3.26 -3.81 -2.11
CA ILE A 76 -3.81 -4.21 -3.41
C ILE A 76 -4.36 -5.63 -3.30
N PHE A 77 -5.50 -5.90 -3.93
CA PHE A 77 -5.98 -7.27 -4.00
C PHE A 77 -5.03 -8.13 -4.84
N HIS A 78 -4.84 -9.39 -4.44
CA HIS A 78 -3.81 -10.22 -5.06
C HIS A 78 -4.04 -10.43 -6.57
N ASP A 79 -5.29 -10.61 -6.97
CA ASP A 79 -5.63 -10.89 -8.37
C ASP A 79 -5.43 -9.64 -9.23
N ASP A 80 -5.85 -8.46 -8.77
CA ASP A 80 -5.58 -7.18 -9.44
C ASP A 80 -4.08 -6.96 -9.67
N PHE A 81 -3.25 -7.32 -8.68
CA PHE A 81 -1.80 -7.24 -8.80
C PHE A 81 -1.23 -8.24 -9.82
N GLN A 82 -1.76 -9.46 -9.88
CA GLN A 82 -1.36 -10.44 -10.90
C GLN A 82 -1.77 -9.98 -12.30
N ASP A 83 -2.97 -9.45 -12.46
CA ASP A 83 -3.48 -8.95 -13.73
C ASP A 83 -2.66 -7.77 -14.24
N ALA A 84 -2.27 -6.84 -13.35
CA ALA A 84 -1.36 -5.75 -13.67
C ALA A 84 0.02 -6.26 -14.15
N ILE A 85 0.59 -7.25 -13.45
CA ILE A 85 1.87 -7.86 -13.85
C ILE A 85 1.75 -8.55 -15.22
N GLN A 86 0.67 -9.29 -15.46
CA GLN A 86 0.46 -9.99 -16.72
C GLN A 86 0.30 -9.01 -17.88
N SER A 87 -0.49 -7.95 -17.69
CA SER A 87 -0.71 -6.89 -18.68
C SER A 87 0.62 -6.19 -19.00
N PHE A 88 1.41 -5.85 -17.98
CA PHE A 88 2.75 -5.29 -18.14
C PHE A 88 3.67 -6.20 -18.97
N LYS A 89 3.71 -7.51 -18.67
CA LYS A 89 4.51 -8.49 -19.44
C LYS A 89 4.07 -8.60 -20.89
N LYS A 90 2.77 -8.47 -21.16
CA LYS A 90 2.21 -8.49 -22.52
C LYS A 90 2.39 -7.17 -23.27
N LYS A 91 3.00 -6.15 -22.65
CA LYS A 91 3.07 -4.76 -23.16
C LYS A 91 1.70 -4.19 -23.51
N GLU A 92 0.65 -4.70 -22.86
CA GLU A 92 -0.69 -4.16 -22.97
C GLU A 92 -0.69 -2.84 -22.21
N GLN A 93 -0.77 -1.73 -22.95
CA GLN A 93 -0.99 -0.44 -22.32
C GLN A 93 -2.38 -0.45 -21.67
N PRO A 94 -2.51 0.05 -20.43
CA PRO A 94 -3.81 0.12 -19.78
C PRO A 94 -4.76 0.91 -20.71
N LYS A 95 -5.89 0.29 -21.06
CA LYS A 95 -6.95 0.99 -21.78
C LYS A 95 -7.56 1.98 -20.80
N VAL A 96 -7.25 3.26 -21.00
CA VAL A 96 -7.76 4.35 -20.18
C VAL A 96 -9.21 4.60 -20.59
N ASP A 97 -10.13 3.79 -20.07
CA ASP A 97 -11.55 4.09 -20.11
C ASP A 97 -11.84 5.06 -18.94
N SER A 98 -11.39 6.31 -19.14
CA SER A 98 -11.51 7.47 -18.22
C SER A 98 -10.90 7.30 -16.82
N ILE A 99 -9.61 7.62 -16.72
CA ILE A 99 -9.05 8.19 -15.50
C ILE A 99 -8.61 9.60 -15.87
N HIS A 100 -9.33 10.64 -15.42
CA HIS A 100 -8.89 12.02 -15.56
C HIS A 100 -7.72 12.26 -14.60
N ILE A 101 -6.50 11.99 -15.06
CA ILE A 101 -5.28 12.45 -14.40
C ILE A 101 -4.54 13.33 -15.41
N ASP A 102 -4.46 14.61 -15.08
CA ASP A 102 -3.77 15.64 -15.85
C ASP A 102 -2.25 15.47 -15.70
N PHE A 103 -1.55 15.21 -16.82
CA PHE A 103 -0.09 15.05 -16.87
C PHE A 103 0.62 16.37 -17.22
N GLY A 104 0.23 17.45 -16.53
CA GLY A 104 0.82 18.78 -16.66
C GLY A 104 2.30 18.87 -16.26
N GLN A 105 3.17 18.54 -17.21
CA GLN A 105 4.60 18.88 -17.35
C GLN A 105 5.61 18.49 -16.25
N LYS A 106 6.81 18.10 -16.74
CA LYS A 106 8.02 17.74 -16.00
C LYS A 106 8.48 18.84 -15.04
N GLN A 107 8.58 18.53 -13.75
CA GLN A 107 9.55 19.14 -12.83
C GLN A 107 10.16 18.11 -11.87
N ASN A 108 11.42 18.31 -11.55
CA ASN A 108 12.25 17.41 -10.73
C ASN A 108 11.98 17.62 -9.23
N LEU A 109 11.22 16.72 -8.61
CA LEU A 109 11.28 16.16 -7.24
C LEU A 109 10.04 15.22 -7.01
N ASN A 110 10.14 14.24 -6.09
CA ASN A 110 9.38 12.96 -6.02
C ASN A 110 7.84 13.02 -6.14
N ALA A 111 7.34 13.12 -7.37
CA ALA A 111 5.91 13.23 -7.71
C ALA A 111 5.01 12.16 -7.07
N SER A 112 5.49 10.94 -6.85
CA SER A 112 4.63 9.83 -6.37
C SER A 112 4.24 9.97 -4.89
N THR A 113 5.13 10.45 -4.04
CA THR A 113 4.87 10.61 -2.60
C THR A 113 3.94 11.79 -2.34
N ASP A 114 4.16 12.92 -3.03
CA ASP A 114 3.29 14.10 -2.91
C ASP A 114 1.91 13.82 -3.51
N PHE A 115 1.85 13.13 -4.65
CA PHE A 115 0.59 12.66 -5.22
C PHE A 115 -0.20 11.76 -4.27
N PHE A 116 0.46 10.76 -3.65
CA PHE A 116 -0.18 9.90 -2.67
C PHE A 116 -0.69 10.70 -1.46
N ASN A 117 0.13 11.61 -0.95
CA ASN A 117 -0.24 12.47 0.17
C ASN A 117 -1.43 13.38 -0.16
N ASP A 118 -1.52 13.91 -1.38
CA ASP A 118 -2.62 14.78 -1.82
C ASP A 118 -3.94 13.99 -1.97
N LEU A 119 -3.87 12.76 -2.52
CA LEU A 119 -5.01 11.85 -2.59
C LEU A 119 -5.52 11.47 -1.18
N MET A 120 -4.59 11.41 -0.22
CA MET A 120 -4.89 11.17 1.19
C MET A 120 -5.24 12.46 1.97
N LYS A 121 -5.23 13.64 1.35
CA LYS A 121 -5.63 14.92 1.97
C LYS A 121 -6.96 15.47 1.45
N GLY A 122 -7.41 15.11 0.24
CA GLY A 122 -8.68 15.59 -0.33
C GLY A 122 -9.92 15.30 0.54
N GLU A 123 -10.67 16.35 0.86
CA GLU A 123 -11.99 16.34 1.52
C GLU A 123 -13.01 15.45 0.79
#